data_AF-A0A2A5D028-F1
#
_entry.id   AF-A0A2A5D028-F1
#
_cell.length_a   1.000
_cell.length_b   1.000
_cell.length_c   1.000
_cell.angle_alpha   90.00
_cell.angle_beta   90.00
_cell.angle_gamma   90.00
#
_symmetry.space_group_name_H-M   'P 1'
#
loop_
_entity.id
_entity.type
_entity.pdbx_description
1 polymer ?
#
loop_
_entity_poly.entity_id
_entity_poly.type
_entity_poly.pdbx_seq_one_letter_code
_entity_poly.pdbx_strand_id
1 'polypeptide(L)'
;MKIFKRLVLMVICLQSAITFATEKVQVQPGVVLRDTPVFQAPDRHSTLLYEIEEDTNVYIKQRQKSWYEVDSESQETGWLRLLSVRYLGDPKKSFLGEISDFSSKVFNVQRSGPVVTTGARGLDEEEFIKAEPDFVTLDIILAKKTHKNKVLAFAKQQNITIKEVVIPDSYSAKKEKKND
;
A
#
# COMPACT_ATOMS: atom_id res chain seq x y z
N MET A 1 -18.32 -54.70 -26.47
CA MET A 1 -17.35 -54.10 -25.51
C MET A 1 -16.82 -52.69 -25.85
N LYS A 2 -17.08 -52.10 -27.03
CA LYS A 2 -16.62 -50.74 -27.38
C LYS A 2 -17.60 -49.63 -26.94
N ILE A 3 -18.89 -49.95 -26.84
CA ILE A 3 -19.96 -49.00 -26.47
C ILE A 3 -19.95 -48.70 -24.96
N PHE A 4 -19.68 -49.73 -24.14
CA PHE A 4 -19.54 -49.58 -22.69
C PHE A 4 -18.35 -48.69 -22.29
N LYS A 5 -17.24 -48.79 -23.03
CA LYS A 5 -16.05 -47.96 -22.84
C LYS A 5 -16.29 -46.49 -23.22
N ARG A 6 -17.15 -46.23 -24.21
CA ARG A 6 -17.57 -44.88 -24.61
C ARG A 6 -18.56 -44.26 -23.61
N LEU A 7 -19.42 -45.07 -23.00
CA LEU A 7 -20.39 -44.62 -22.00
C LEU A 7 -19.70 -44.30 -20.66
N VAL A 8 -18.73 -45.12 -20.24
CA VAL A 8 -17.89 -44.85 -19.05
C VAL A 8 -17.02 -43.59 -19.25
N LEU A 9 -16.48 -43.38 -20.45
CA LEU A 9 -15.65 -42.20 -20.75
C LEU A 9 -16.49 -40.90 -20.82
N MET A 10 -17.77 -40.99 -21.18
CA MET A 10 -18.68 -39.83 -21.19
C MET A 10 -19.15 -39.44 -19.78
N VAL A 11 -19.33 -40.42 -18.87
CA VAL A 11 -19.69 -40.17 -17.46
C VAL A 11 -18.51 -39.57 -16.69
N ILE A 12 -17.27 -39.95 -17.02
CA ILE A 12 -16.05 -39.36 -16.42
C ILE A 12 -15.85 -37.90 -16.87
N CYS A 13 -16.19 -37.54 -18.12
CA CYS A 13 -16.15 -36.14 -18.58
C CYS A 13 -17.27 -35.27 -18.00
N LEU A 14 -18.36 -35.85 -17.50
CA LEU A 14 -19.48 -35.08 -16.94
C LEU A 14 -19.25 -34.67 -15.48
N GLN A 15 -18.32 -35.32 -14.77
CA GLN A 15 -18.01 -35.00 -13.36
C GLN A 15 -16.89 -33.96 -13.18
N SER A 16 -16.10 -33.65 -14.21
CA SER A 16 -14.98 -32.70 -14.12
C SER A 16 -15.37 -31.22 -14.27
N ALA A 17 -16.66 -30.90 -14.40
CA ALA A 17 -17.12 -29.54 -14.74
C ALA A 17 -17.60 -28.69 -13.55
N ILE A 18 -17.55 -29.17 -12.31
CA ILE A 18 -18.09 -28.44 -11.16
C ILE A 18 -17.04 -28.38 -10.05
N THR A 19 -16.04 -27.52 -10.23
CA THR A 19 -15.24 -27.01 -9.12
C THR A 19 -15.31 -25.49 -9.16
N PHE A 20 -16.41 -24.96 -8.61
CA PHE A 20 -16.50 -23.54 -8.29
C PHE A 20 -15.58 -23.30 -7.09
N ALA A 21 -14.45 -22.65 -7.33
CA ALA A 21 -13.59 -22.14 -6.27
C ALA A 21 -14.39 -21.10 -5.49
N THR A 22 -14.73 -21.41 -4.25
CA THR A 22 -15.34 -20.44 -3.34
C THR A 22 -14.23 -19.55 -2.78
N GLU A 23 -13.95 -18.44 -3.47
CA GLU A 23 -13.10 -17.38 -2.91
C GLU A 23 -13.77 -16.84 -1.64
N LYS A 24 -13.16 -17.12 -0.49
CA LYS A 24 -13.56 -16.51 0.77
C LYS A 24 -13.15 -15.04 0.72
N VAL A 25 -14.08 -14.17 0.30
CA VAL A 25 -13.94 -12.73 0.45
C VAL A 25 -13.82 -12.44 1.94
N GLN A 26 -12.62 -12.05 2.38
CA GLN A 26 -12.39 -11.66 3.77
C GLN A 26 -12.97 -10.27 3.98
N VAL A 27 -14.17 -10.23 4.52
CA VAL A 27 -14.84 -8.99 4.87
C VAL A 27 -14.34 -8.53 6.23
N GLN A 28 -13.67 -7.38 6.28
CA GLN A 28 -13.13 -6.81 7.51
C GLN A 28 -13.89 -5.54 7.89
N PRO A 29 -14.40 -5.41 9.13
CA PRO A 29 -15.07 -4.19 9.55
C PRO A 29 -14.09 -3.01 9.62
N GLY A 30 -14.60 -1.81 9.34
CA GLY A 30 -13.89 -0.55 9.39
C GLY A 30 -14.82 0.61 9.73
N VAL A 31 -14.23 1.76 10.01
CA VAL A 31 -14.92 3.02 10.32
C VAL A 31 -14.37 4.13 9.44
N VAL A 32 -15.26 4.96 8.89
CA VAL A 32 -14.91 6.13 8.09
C VAL A 32 -14.38 7.23 9.00
N LEU A 33 -13.26 7.86 8.62
CA LEU A 33 -12.54 8.85 9.42
C LEU A 33 -12.94 10.30 9.16
N ARG A 34 -13.70 10.53 8.09
CA ARG A 34 -14.17 11.84 7.64
C ARG A 34 -15.15 11.64 6.49
N ASP A 35 -16.02 12.63 6.26
CA ASP A 35 -16.89 12.68 5.09
C ASP A 35 -16.10 12.38 3.81
N THR A 36 -16.53 11.36 3.07
CA THR A 36 -15.78 10.85 1.94
C THR A 36 -16.69 10.39 0.80
N PRO A 37 -16.40 10.82 -0.44
CA PRO A 37 -17.08 10.33 -1.62
C PRO A 37 -16.75 8.87 -1.91
N VAL A 38 -17.78 8.12 -2.31
CA VAL A 38 -17.71 6.73 -2.77
C VAL A 38 -17.92 6.69 -4.27
N PHE A 39 -17.04 5.99 -4.97
CA PHE A 39 -16.98 5.93 -6.43
C PHE A 39 -17.34 4.54 -6.95
N GLN A 40 -17.76 4.47 -8.20
CA GLN A 40 -18.08 3.20 -8.87
C GLN A 40 -16.84 2.33 -9.15
N ALA A 41 -15.68 2.95 -9.34
CA ALA A 41 -14.41 2.29 -9.64
C ALA A 41 -13.27 2.92 -8.81
N PRO A 42 -12.10 2.26 -8.66
CA PRO A 42 -10.94 2.78 -7.92
C PRO A 42 -10.19 3.88 -8.70
N ASP A 43 -10.90 4.93 -9.10
CA ASP A 43 -10.41 6.09 -9.85
C ASP A 43 -11.09 7.37 -9.34
N ARG A 44 -10.35 8.49 -9.26
CA ARG A 44 -10.90 9.80 -8.87
C ARG A 44 -11.83 10.37 -9.93
N HIS A 45 -11.68 9.95 -11.18
CA HIS A 45 -12.52 10.38 -12.29
C HIS A 45 -13.71 9.45 -12.55
N SER A 46 -13.86 8.40 -11.74
CA SER A 46 -15.03 7.53 -11.79
C SER A 46 -16.29 8.28 -11.32
N THR A 47 -17.45 7.73 -11.68
CA THR A 47 -18.75 8.22 -11.25
C THR A 47 -18.85 8.20 -9.72
N LEU A 48 -19.24 9.33 -9.14
CA LEU A 48 -19.61 9.43 -7.73
C LEU A 48 -20.94 8.72 -7.52
N LEU A 49 -20.99 7.74 -6.62
CA LEU A 49 -22.22 7.04 -6.24
C LEU A 49 -22.95 7.81 -5.13
N TYR A 50 -22.25 8.07 -4.03
CA TYR A 50 -22.77 8.74 -2.85
C TYR A 50 -21.62 9.22 -1.97
N GLU A 51 -21.94 9.91 -0.87
CA GLU A 51 -20.99 10.34 0.15
C GLU A 51 -21.32 9.63 1.47
N ILE A 52 -20.28 9.13 2.16
CA ILE A 52 -20.41 8.53 3.49
C ILE A 52 -19.92 9.53 4.52
N GLU A 53 -20.69 9.72 5.58
CA GLU A 53 -20.36 10.58 6.72
C GLU A 53 -19.25 9.99 7.59
N GLU A 54 -18.51 10.86 8.28
CA GLU A 54 -17.58 10.48 9.35
C GLU A 54 -18.21 9.51 10.36
N ASP A 55 -17.39 8.65 10.97
CA ASP A 55 -17.76 7.64 11.97
C ASP A 55 -18.76 6.56 11.50
N THR A 56 -19.07 6.50 10.20
CA THR A 56 -19.90 5.43 9.63
C THR A 56 -19.13 4.10 9.59
N ASN A 57 -19.78 3.03 10.06
CA ASN A 57 -19.24 1.67 9.95
C ASN A 57 -19.38 1.14 8.52
N VAL A 58 -18.31 0.53 8.03
CA VAL A 58 -18.24 -0.06 6.70
C VAL A 58 -17.57 -1.43 6.75
N TYR A 59 -17.85 -2.25 5.76
CA TYR A 59 -17.25 -3.57 5.59
C TYR A 59 -16.31 -3.56 4.40
N ILE A 60 -15.02 -3.67 4.64
CA ILE A 60 -13.97 -3.65 3.61
C ILE A 60 -13.87 -5.04 3.00
N LYS A 61 -14.11 -5.15 1.69
CA LYS A 61 -14.11 -6.41 0.94
C LYS A 61 -12.75 -6.72 0.34
N GLN A 62 -12.15 -5.71 -0.27
CA GLN A 62 -10.83 -5.81 -0.91
C GLN A 62 -10.11 -4.46 -0.99
N ARG A 63 -8.82 -4.54 -1.26
CA ARG A 63 -7.95 -3.39 -1.49
C ARG A 63 -7.43 -3.43 -2.92
N GLN A 64 -7.43 -2.28 -3.57
CA GLN A 64 -6.71 -2.08 -4.82
C GLN A 64 -5.92 -0.77 -4.75
N LYS A 65 -4.59 -0.86 -4.72
CA LYS A 65 -3.67 0.26 -4.60
C LYS A 65 -3.98 1.16 -3.40
N SER A 66 -4.54 2.33 -3.65
CA SER A 66 -4.90 3.37 -2.66
C SER A 66 -6.41 3.46 -2.42
N TRP A 67 -7.15 2.41 -2.76
CA TRP A 67 -8.60 2.32 -2.66
C TRP A 67 -9.04 1.07 -1.92
N TYR A 68 -10.16 1.18 -1.22
CA TYR A 68 -10.89 0.05 -0.66
C TYR A 68 -12.25 -0.06 -1.32
N GLU A 69 -12.62 -1.28 -1.68
CA GLU A 69 -14.00 -1.60 -1.97
C GLU A 69 -14.71 -1.88 -0.64
N VAL A 70 -15.79 -1.17 -0.39
CA VAL A 70 -16.54 -1.24 0.86
C VAL A 70 -18.02 -1.48 0.60
N ASP A 71 -18.64 -2.21 1.52
CA ASP A 71 -20.09 -2.27 1.69
C ASP A 71 -20.50 -1.41 2.90
N SER A 72 -21.56 -0.63 2.72
CA SER A 72 -22.29 0.03 3.80
C SER A 72 -23.63 -0.68 3.97
N GLU A 73 -24.09 -0.92 5.20
CA GLU A 73 -25.29 -1.73 5.48
C GLU A 73 -26.55 -1.27 4.75
N SER A 74 -26.61 -0.01 4.32
CA SER A 74 -27.78 0.61 3.69
C SER A 74 -27.54 1.11 2.27
N GLN A 75 -26.33 0.97 1.72
CA GLN A 75 -25.95 1.59 0.45
C GLN A 75 -25.21 0.61 -0.47
N GLU A 76 -25.09 0.96 -1.74
CA GLU A 76 -24.43 0.13 -2.75
C GLU A 76 -22.94 -0.07 -2.45
N THR A 77 -22.36 -1.22 -2.83
CA THR A 77 -20.91 -1.43 -2.76
C THR A 77 -20.19 -0.38 -3.60
N GLY A 78 -19.10 0.18 -3.08
CA GLY A 78 -18.31 1.14 -3.85
C GLY A 78 -16.89 1.33 -3.36
N TRP A 79 -16.15 2.19 -4.06
CA TRP A 79 -14.74 2.43 -3.83
C TRP A 79 -14.50 3.74 -3.11
N LEU A 80 -13.78 3.68 -1.99
CA LEU A 80 -13.35 4.86 -1.24
C LEU A 80 -11.83 4.88 -1.05
N ARG A 81 -11.32 6.03 -0.63
CA ARG A 81 -9.88 6.21 -0.42
C ARG A 81 -9.40 5.44 0.81
N LEU A 82 -8.25 4.77 0.68
CA LEU A 82 -7.63 4.01 1.77
C LEU A 82 -7.49 4.83 3.06
N LEU A 83 -7.07 6.10 2.95
CA LEU A 83 -6.86 6.97 4.09
C LEU A 83 -8.16 7.52 4.71
N SER A 84 -9.31 7.26 4.08
CA SER A 84 -10.61 7.65 4.62
C SER A 84 -11.20 6.61 5.56
N VAL A 85 -10.62 5.41 5.67
CA VAL A 85 -11.16 4.34 6.52
C VAL A 85 -10.08 3.74 7.42
N ARG A 86 -10.47 3.42 8.65
CA ARG A 86 -9.67 2.68 9.63
C ARG A 86 -10.31 1.33 9.90
N TYR A 87 -9.51 0.26 9.87
CA TYR A 87 -9.99 -1.07 10.27
C TYR A 87 -10.42 -1.10 11.74
N LEU A 88 -11.50 -1.81 12.02
CA LEU A 88 -11.93 -2.18 13.36
C LEU A 88 -11.48 -3.63 13.63
N GLY A 89 -10.79 -3.87 14.75
CA GLY A 89 -10.30 -5.19 15.16
C GLY A 89 -8.77 -5.33 15.24
N ASP A 90 -8.32 -6.51 15.68
CA ASP A 90 -6.89 -6.78 15.90
C ASP A 90 -6.11 -6.71 14.58
N PRO A 91 -5.04 -5.89 14.48
CA PRO A 91 -4.23 -5.75 13.28
C PRO A 91 -3.54 -7.07 12.88
N LYS A 92 -3.50 -8.05 13.79
CA LYS A 92 -2.88 -9.37 13.63
C LYS A 92 -3.54 -10.28 12.60
N LYS A 93 -4.78 -10.01 12.18
CA LYS A 93 -5.48 -10.79 11.13
C LYS A 93 -5.89 -9.96 9.92
N SER A 94 -5.80 -8.64 10.00
CA SER A 94 -5.93 -7.79 8.82
C SER A 94 -4.73 -8.02 7.90
N PHE A 95 -4.87 -7.75 6.60
CA PHE A 95 -3.81 -7.73 5.57
C PHE A 95 -2.47 -7.06 5.99
N LEU A 96 -2.44 -6.29 7.09
CA LEU A 96 -1.22 -5.81 7.75
C LEU A 96 -0.43 -6.89 8.52
N GLY A 97 -0.97 -8.07 8.81
CA GLY A 97 -0.33 -9.15 9.55
C GLY A 97 0.95 -9.65 8.88
N GLU A 98 0.93 -9.83 7.55
CA GLU A 98 2.11 -10.24 6.77
C GLU A 98 3.16 -9.13 6.67
N ILE A 99 2.74 -7.87 6.61
CA ILE A 99 3.65 -6.72 6.66
C ILE A 99 4.23 -6.54 8.08
N SER A 100 3.46 -6.91 9.12
CA SER A 100 3.86 -6.82 10.52
C SER A 100 4.91 -7.85 10.91
N ASP A 101 4.92 -9.04 10.29
CA ASP A 101 5.96 -10.05 10.50
C ASP A 101 7.30 -9.69 9.85
N PHE A 102 7.28 -8.85 8.80
CA PHE A 102 8.50 -8.23 8.29
C PHE A 102 8.91 -7.03 9.14
N SER A 103 7.94 -6.24 9.63
CA SER A 103 8.22 -5.15 10.56
C SER A 103 8.85 -5.67 11.86
N SER A 104 8.38 -6.76 12.46
CA SER A 104 8.95 -7.27 13.71
C SER A 104 10.39 -7.81 13.55
N LYS A 105 10.77 -8.26 12.35
CA LYS A 105 12.15 -8.67 12.03
C LYS A 105 13.09 -7.49 11.73
N VAL A 106 12.57 -6.39 11.20
CA VAL A 106 13.36 -5.16 10.90
C VAL A 106 13.39 -4.21 12.10
N PHE A 107 12.36 -4.19 12.95
CA PHE A 107 12.21 -3.28 14.09
C PHE A 107 12.96 -3.73 15.35
N ASN A 108 13.54 -4.93 15.37
CA ASN A 108 14.46 -5.37 16.43
C ASN A 108 15.89 -4.83 16.27
N VAL A 109 16.17 -4.05 15.22
CA VAL A 109 17.39 -3.23 15.16
C VAL A 109 17.16 -1.96 15.98
N GLN A 110 17.57 -2.05 17.25
CA GLN A 110 17.95 -0.98 18.18
C GLN A 110 17.49 0.45 17.79
N ARG A 111 16.53 0.96 18.57
CA ARG A 111 16.07 2.36 18.62
C ARG A 111 17.22 3.36 18.44
N SER A 112 17.22 4.09 17.31
CA SER A 112 17.87 5.39 17.01
C SER A 112 18.41 5.39 15.57
N GLY A 113 17.53 5.52 14.57
CA GLY A 113 17.92 5.59 13.16
C GLY A 113 16.75 6.13 12.32
N PRO A 114 17.03 6.80 11.19
CA PRO A 114 16.03 7.49 10.39
C PRO A 114 14.95 6.50 9.97
N VAL A 115 13.68 6.87 10.18
CA VAL A 115 12.54 6.11 9.68
C VAL A 115 12.74 5.97 8.18
N VAL A 116 13.09 4.75 7.73
CA VAL A 116 13.20 4.42 6.32
C VAL A 116 11.79 4.54 5.76
N THR A 117 11.53 5.71 5.18
CA THR A 117 10.29 6.02 4.49
C THR A 117 10.42 5.42 3.08
N THR A 118 10.68 4.12 2.97
CA THR A 118 10.73 3.47 1.65
C THR A 118 9.33 3.51 1.07
N GLY A 119 9.22 4.21 -0.05
CA GLY A 119 7.98 4.58 -0.75
C GLY A 119 7.21 3.41 -1.36
N ALA A 120 6.91 2.37 -0.59
CA ALA A 120 5.97 1.31 -0.97
C ALA A 120 4.50 1.74 -0.78
N ARG A 121 4.22 3.05 -0.65
CA ARG A 121 2.85 3.55 -0.57
C ARG A 121 2.23 3.57 -1.97
N GLY A 122 1.64 2.45 -2.37
CA GLY A 122 0.82 2.35 -3.57
C GLY A 122 0.97 1.07 -4.39
N LEU A 123 1.95 0.23 -4.07
CA LEU A 123 2.11 -1.08 -4.69
C LEU A 123 1.24 -2.10 -3.94
N ASP A 124 0.53 -2.92 -4.71
CA ASP A 124 -0.13 -4.11 -4.21
C ASP A 124 0.90 -5.25 -4.08
N GLU A 125 0.57 -6.29 -3.31
CA GLU A 125 1.51 -7.38 -2.97
C GLU A 125 2.13 -8.03 -4.21
N GLU A 126 1.31 -8.27 -5.24
CA GLU A 126 1.78 -8.84 -6.50
C GLU A 126 2.72 -7.90 -7.27
N GLU A 127 2.43 -6.60 -7.26
CA GLU A 127 3.27 -5.58 -7.91
C GLU A 127 4.59 -5.41 -7.13
N PHE A 128 4.58 -5.57 -5.81
CA PHE A 128 5.78 -5.50 -4.98
C PHE A 128 6.70 -6.70 -5.19
N ILE A 129 6.16 -7.92 -5.30
CA ILE A 129 6.95 -9.13 -5.61
C ILE A 129 7.60 -9.03 -6.98
N LYS A 130 6.91 -8.41 -7.94
CA LYS A 130 7.40 -8.21 -9.32
C LYS A 130 8.23 -6.93 -9.49
N ALA A 131 8.36 -6.10 -8.45
CA ALA A 131 9.04 -4.82 -8.57
C ALA A 131 10.54 -5.02 -8.77
N GLU A 132 11.07 -4.57 -9.91
CA GLU A 132 12.49 -4.59 -10.22
C GLU A 132 13.10 -3.18 -10.08
N PRO A 133 14.35 -3.08 -9.59
CA PRO A 133 15.04 -1.81 -9.46
C PRO A 133 15.36 -1.17 -10.82
N ASP A 134 14.91 0.07 -11.04
CA ASP A 134 15.28 0.88 -12.20
C ASP A 134 16.56 1.69 -11.92
N PHE A 135 17.70 1.11 -12.31
CA PHE A 135 19.02 1.73 -12.16
C PHE A 135 19.23 2.94 -13.07
N VAL A 136 18.55 2.99 -14.23
CA VAL A 136 18.67 4.13 -15.16
C VAL A 136 18.06 5.37 -14.55
N THR A 137 16.86 5.23 -13.96
CA THR A 137 16.22 6.33 -13.23
C THR A 137 17.02 6.72 -11.98
N LEU A 138 17.62 5.76 -11.28
CA LEU A 138 18.49 6.03 -10.14
C LEU A 138 19.69 6.91 -10.54
N ASP A 139 20.36 6.60 -11.64
CA ASP A 139 21.49 7.38 -12.14
C ASP A 139 21.08 8.80 -12.52
N ILE A 140 19.91 8.98 -13.14
CA ILE A 140 19.36 10.31 -13.46
C ILE A 140 19.10 11.12 -12.19
N ILE A 141 18.54 10.49 -11.14
CA ILE A 141 18.29 11.14 -9.85
C ILE A 141 19.62 11.53 -9.18
N LEU A 142 20.59 10.63 -9.17
CA LEU A 142 21.93 10.88 -8.61
C LEU A 142 22.66 12.00 -9.37
N ALA A 143 22.48 12.07 -10.69
CA ALA A 143 23.01 13.14 -11.53
C ALA A 143 22.35 14.50 -11.27
N LYS A 144 21.09 14.54 -10.78
CA LYS A 144 20.38 15.77 -10.40
C LYS A 144 20.82 16.35 -9.04
N LYS A 145 22.09 16.17 -8.67
CA LYS A 145 22.67 16.76 -7.46
C LYS A 145 22.64 18.29 -7.57
N THR A 146 22.03 18.96 -6.61
CA THR A 146 21.96 20.42 -6.61
C THR A 146 23.34 21.00 -6.30
N HIS A 147 23.81 21.92 -7.15
CA HIS A 147 25.08 22.60 -6.93
C HIS A 147 24.87 23.81 -6.01
N LYS A 148 25.74 23.96 -5.00
CA LYS A 148 25.71 25.08 -4.03
C LYS A 148 25.54 26.44 -4.73
N ASN A 149 26.25 26.66 -5.84
CA ASN A 149 26.17 27.90 -6.62
C ASN A 149 24.78 28.16 -7.22
N LYS A 150 24.07 27.11 -7.69
CA LYS A 150 22.69 27.24 -8.20
C LYS A 150 21.70 27.55 -7.07
N VAL A 151 21.90 26.96 -5.89
CA VAL A 151 21.09 27.22 -4.69
C VAL A 151 21.27 28.67 -4.23
N LEU A 152 22.52 29.17 -4.20
CA LEU A 152 22.83 30.56 -3.87
C LEU A 152 22.24 31.55 -4.88
N ALA A 153 22.35 31.26 -6.18
CA ALA A 153 21.78 32.08 -7.24
C ALA A 153 20.25 32.15 -7.17
N PHE A 154 19.59 31.02 -6.94
CA PHE A 154 18.14 30.94 -6.72
C PHE A 154 17.71 31.73 -5.48
N ALA A 155 18.43 31.57 -4.35
CA ALA A 155 18.12 32.30 -3.13
C ALA A 155 18.25 33.82 -3.31
N LYS A 156 19.26 34.30 -4.05
CA LYS A 156 19.42 35.72 -4.39
C LYS A 156 18.29 36.23 -5.27
N GLN A 157 17.83 35.43 -6.25
CA GLN A 157 16.73 35.79 -7.14
C GLN A 157 15.39 35.87 -6.39
N GLN A 158 15.18 35.00 -5.41
CA GLN A 158 13.93 34.91 -4.64
C GLN A 158 13.98 35.69 -3.31
N ASN A 159 15.03 36.50 -3.08
CA ASN A 159 15.28 37.24 -1.84
C ASN A 159 15.20 36.38 -0.56
N ILE A 160 15.64 35.13 -0.66
CA ILE A 160 15.64 34.16 0.45
C ILE A 160 16.91 34.35 1.27
N THR A 161 16.76 34.63 2.56
CA THR A 161 17.89 34.71 3.49
C THR A 161 18.32 33.30 3.88
N ILE A 162 19.49 32.88 3.42
CA ILE A 162 20.08 31.58 3.79
C ILE A 162 20.64 31.71 5.20
N LYS A 163 20.08 30.97 6.15
CA LYS A 163 20.64 30.82 7.49
C LYS A 163 21.46 29.54 7.54
N GLU A 164 22.71 29.64 7.95
CA GLU A 164 23.55 28.48 8.22
C GLU A 164 23.05 27.81 9.50
N VAL A 165 22.51 26.60 9.37
CA VAL A 165 22.10 25.79 10.51
C VAL A 165 23.34 25.04 10.99
N VAL A 166 23.88 25.45 12.13
CA VAL A 166 24.92 24.69 12.83
C VAL A 166 24.27 23.40 13.34
N ILE A 167 24.68 22.26 12.80
CA ILE A 167 24.26 20.95 13.30
C ILE A 167 25.09 20.69 14.57
N PRO A 168 24.49 20.60 15.77
CA PRO A 168 25.24 20.31 16.98
C PRO A 168 25.85 18.91 16.91
N ASP A 169 27.06 18.76 17.45
CA ASP A 169 27.88 17.53 17.41
C ASP A 169 27.16 16.27 17.95
N SER A 170 26.07 16.45 18.70
CA SER A 170 25.21 15.38 19.21
C SER A 170 24.53 14.54 18.13
N TYR A 171 24.52 14.98 16.86
CA TYR A 171 23.93 14.25 15.73
C TYR A 171 24.96 13.64 14.76
N SER A 172 26.26 13.85 15.01
CA SER A 172 27.33 13.26 14.22
C SER A 172 27.44 11.77 14.54
N ALA A 173 27.23 10.92 13.52
CA ALA A 173 27.27 9.47 13.64
C ALA A 173 28.49 8.99 14.45
N LYS A 174 28.19 8.25 15.52
CA LYS A 174 29.16 7.56 16.38
C LYS A 174 30.12 6.77 15.48
N LYS A 175 31.35 7.23 15.32
CA LYS A 175 32.40 6.46 14.63
C LYS A 175 32.53 5.13 15.36
N GLU A 176 32.17 4.06 14.67
CA GLU A 176 32.31 2.69 15.13
C GLU A 176 33.81 2.44 15.41
N LYS A 177 34.15 2.29 16.70
CA LYS A 177 35.48 1.85 17.10
C LYS A 177 35.59 0.39 16.69
N LYS A 178 36.32 0.14 15.60
CA LYS A 178 36.88 -1.17 15.27
C LYS A 178 37.91 -1.49 16.37
N ASN A 179 37.57 -2.38 17.29
CA ASN A 179 38.51 -2.94 18.25
C ASN A 179 39.37 -3.99 17.53
N ASP A 180 40.65 -3.99 17.88
CA ASP A 180 41.69 -4.97 17.53
C ASP A 180 41.33 -6.40 17.97
#